data_AF-A0A521B5X5-F1
#
_entry.id   AF-A0A521B5X5-F1
#
_cell.length_a   1.000
_cell.length_b   1.000
_cell.length_c   1.000
_cell.angle_alpha   90.00
_cell.angle_beta   90.00
_cell.angle_gamma   90.00
#
_symmetry.space_group_name_H-M   'P 1'
#
loop_
_entity.id
_entity.type
_entity.pdbx_description
1 polymer ?
#
loop_
_entity_poly.entity_id
_entity_poly.type
_entity_poly.pdbx_seq_one_letter_code
_entity_poly.pdbx_strand_id
1 'polypeptide(L)'
;MKYNIVNEIKLIYTRKGNTEKKVLNSQDATDIFREHFDADQIDYRESFYSMYMNQANKVLGIQKISESGITSSLVDIRIIMQGALCRIIYYSP
;
A
#
# COMPACT_ATOMS: atom_id res chain seq x y z
N MET A 1 -25.51 29.28 16.33
CA MET A 1 -24.45 28.65 17.17
C MET A 1 -23.69 27.64 16.32
N LYS A 2 -22.37 27.79 16.26
CA LYS A 2 -21.26 26.83 15.99
C LYS A 2 -21.42 25.76 14.87
N TYR A 3 -20.47 25.77 13.93
CA TYR A 3 -20.05 24.72 12.98
C TYR A 3 -20.44 23.30 13.47
N ASN A 4 -21.36 22.54 12.85
CA ASN A 4 -21.55 22.22 11.43
C ASN A 4 -20.20 21.97 10.73
N ILE A 5 -19.74 20.71 10.78
CA ILE A 5 -19.22 19.90 9.65
C ILE A 5 -18.58 18.62 10.22
N VAL A 6 -19.09 17.45 9.82
CA VAL A 6 -18.36 16.17 9.88
C VAL A 6 -18.13 15.71 8.44
N ASN A 7 -16.91 15.88 7.96
CA ASN A 7 -16.36 15.37 6.70
C ASN A 7 -14.97 14.83 7.10
N GLU A 8 -14.45 13.69 6.69
CA GLU A 8 -14.45 13.00 5.40
C GLU A 8 -14.32 11.49 5.67
N ILE A 9 -14.88 10.66 4.79
CA ILE A 9 -14.46 9.27 4.61
C ILE A 9 -14.20 9.10 3.12
N LYS A 10 -12.98 8.72 2.75
CA LYS A 10 -12.72 8.26 1.39
C LYS A 10 -11.81 7.05 1.37
N LEU A 11 -12.41 5.90 1.11
CA LEU A 11 -11.74 4.66 0.79
C LEU A 11 -11.83 4.46 -0.73
N ILE A 12 -10.82 4.92 -1.48
CA ILE A 12 -10.77 4.67 -2.93
C ILE A 12 -9.89 3.45 -3.18
N TYR A 13 -10.50 2.38 -3.69
CA TYR A 13 -9.78 1.20 -4.14
C TYR A 13 -9.60 1.24 -5.65
N THR A 14 -8.51 1.83 -6.10
CA THR A 14 -8.15 1.90 -7.52
C THR A 14 -7.42 0.63 -7.93
N ARG A 15 -8.10 -0.28 -8.63
CA ARG A 15 -7.45 -1.40 -9.33
C ARG A 15 -6.88 -0.92 -10.67
N LYS A 16 -5.71 -0.28 -10.65
CA LYS A 16 -4.94 -0.03 -11.88
C LYS A 16 -3.65 -0.83 -11.82
N GLY A 17 -3.54 -1.83 -12.69
CA GLY A 17 -2.32 -2.60 -12.89
C GLY A 17 -2.55 -4.10 -12.81
N ASN A 18 -2.49 -4.77 -13.96
CA ASN A 18 -2.24 -6.19 -14.05
C ASN A 18 -0.73 -6.36 -14.26
N THR A 19 0.06 -6.03 -13.24
CA THR A 19 1.51 -5.98 -13.40
C THR A 19 2.07 -7.38 -13.19
N GLU A 20 2.69 -7.96 -14.22
CA GLU A 20 3.32 -9.28 -14.15
C GLU A 20 4.67 -9.29 -13.43
N LYS A 21 4.92 -8.28 -12.59
CA LYS A 21 6.22 -8.10 -11.93
C LYS A 21 6.40 -9.14 -10.85
N LYS A 22 7.59 -9.74 -10.86
CA LYS A 22 8.06 -10.66 -9.83
C LYS A 22 9.14 -9.99 -9.01
N VAL A 23 9.16 -10.27 -7.71
CA VAL A 23 10.22 -9.84 -6.80
C VAL A 23 11.12 -11.04 -6.53
N LEU A 24 12.33 -11.03 -7.05
CA LEU A 24 13.34 -12.06 -6.77
C LEU A 24 14.35 -11.57 -5.74
N ASN A 25 14.58 -10.27 -5.67
CA ASN A 25 15.52 -9.64 -4.76
C ASN A 25 15.00 -8.28 -4.24
N SER A 26 15.74 -7.66 -3.32
CA SER A 26 15.38 -6.36 -2.73
C SER A 26 15.45 -5.20 -3.73
N GLN A 27 16.28 -5.31 -4.78
CA GLN A 27 16.36 -4.30 -5.83
C GLN A 27 15.07 -4.28 -6.66
N ASP A 28 14.54 -5.44 -7.04
CA ASP A 28 13.26 -5.55 -7.76
C ASP A 28 12.13 -4.89 -6.97
N ALA A 29 12.06 -5.16 -5.66
CA ALA A 29 11.08 -4.54 -4.78
C ALA A 29 11.22 -3.01 -4.76
N THR A 30 12.45 -2.52 -4.67
CA THR A 30 12.75 -1.08 -4.68
C THR A 30 12.31 -0.42 -5.98
N ASP A 31 12.57 -1.04 -7.13
CA ASP A 31 12.21 -0.49 -8.43
C ASP A 31 10.69 -0.48 -8.63
N ILE A 32 9.99 -1.52 -8.20
CA ILE A 32 8.53 -1.57 -8.17
C ILE A 32 7.95 -0.46 -7.29
N PHE A 33 8.52 -0.25 -6.11
CA PHE A 33 8.08 0.80 -5.20
C PHE A 33 8.34 2.20 -5.77
N ARG A 34 9.50 2.44 -6.39
CA ARG A 34 9.82 3.73 -7.03
C ARG A 34 8.88 4.08 -8.17
N GLU A 35 8.45 3.11 -8.96
CA GLU A 35 7.43 3.34 -9.99
C GLU A 35 6.04 3.62 -9.42
N HIS A 36 5.76 3.14 -8.20
CA HIS A 36 4.48 3.36 -7.53
C HIS A 36 4.44 4.68 -6.73
N PHE A 37 5.58 5.12 -6.20
CA PHE A 37 5.66 6.32 -5.40
C PHE A 37 5.65 7.58 -6.26
N ASP A 38 4.97 8.59 -5.74
CA ASP A 38 5.11 9.96 -6.23
C ASP A 38 6.47 10.49 -5.76
N ALA A 39 7.33 10.86 -6.71
CA ALA A 39 8.69 11.33 -6.43
C ALA A 39 8.68 12.58 -5.54
N ASP A 40 7.61 13.38 -5.60
CA ASP A 40 7.49 14.60 -4.79
C ASP A 40 7.09 14.32 -3.33
N GLN A 41 6.58 13.12 -3.02
CA GLN A 41 6.11 12.74 -1.68
C GLN A 41 7.14 11.91 -0.91
N ILE A 42 8.09 11.26 -1.60
CA ILE A 42 9.01 10.30 -0.98
C ILE A 42 9.97 10.96 0.04
N ASP A 43 10.37 12.21 -0.23
CA ASP A 43 11.30 12.95 0.63
C ASP A 43 10.59 13.76 1.73
N TYR A 44 9.28 13.99 1.58
CA TYR A 44 8.54 14.89 2.46
C TYR A 44 7.98 14.20 3.70
N ARG A 45 7.56 12.93 3.59
CA ARG A 45 6.86 12.22 4.68
C ARG A 45 7.27 10.76 4.77
N GLU A 46 7.54 10.31 5.99
CA GLU A 46 7.72 8.89 6.27
C GLU A 46 6.42 8.12 5.98
N SER A 47 6.51 7.10 5.13
CA SER A 47 5.34 6.30 4.74
C SER A 47 5.64 4.82 4.84
N PHE A 48 4.69 4.04 5.34
CA PHE A 48 4.78 2.59 5.38
C PHE A 48 3.87 1.97 4.32
N TYR A 49 4.44 1.10 3.49
CA TYR A 49 3.72 0.36 2.48
C TYR A 49 3.89 -1.14 2.67
N SER A 50 2.82 -1.88 2.42
CA SER A 50 2.83 -3.34 2.35
C SER A 50 2.70 -3.78 0.90
N MET A 51 3.59 -4.66 0.46
CA MET A 51 3.52 -5.32 -0.84
C MET A 51 3.01 -6.75 -0.64
N TYR A 52 1.95 -7.11 -1.35
CA TYR A 52 1.34 -8.43 -1.32
C TYR A 52 1.77 -9.23 -2.53
N MET A 53 2.19 -10.48 -2.32
CA MET A 53 2.68 -11.38 -3.36
C MET A 53 2.00 -12.74 -3.26
N ASN A 54 2.02 -13.49 -4.37
CA ASN A 54 1.66 -14.90 -4.36
C ASN A 54 2.89 -15.81 -4.12
N GLN A 55 2.67 -17.12 -4.05
CA GLN A 55 3.73 -18.12 -3.86
C GLN A 55 4.76 -18.19 -5.01
N ALA A 56 4.44 -17.61 -6.17
CA ALA A 56 5.34 -17.50 -7.32
C ALA A 56 6.08 -16.14 -7.36
N ASN A 57 6.11 -15.42 -6.24
CA ASN A 57 6.67 -14.08 -6.06
C ASN A 57 6.10 -13.00 -6.99
N LYS A 58 4.92 -13.22 -7.57
CA LYS A 58 4.23 -12.23 -8.40
C LYS A 58 3.57 -11.20 -7.49
N VAL A 59 3.82 -9.92 -7.76
CA VAL A 59 3.19 -8.82 -7.01
C VAL A 59 1.71 -8.80 -7.34
N LEU A 60 0.89 -9.00 -6.31
CA LEU A 60 -0.54 -8.87 -6.40
C LEU A 60 -0.91 -7.38 -6.32
N GLY A 61 -0.36 -6.65 -5.35
CA GLY A 61 -0.54 -5.21 -5.22
C GLY A 61 0.22 -4.59 -4.06
N ILE A 62 0.14 -3.26 -3.98
CA ILE A 62 0.78 -2.44 -2.94
C ILE A 62 -0.31 -1.66 -2.20
N GLN A 63 -0.18 -1.56 -0.88
CA GLN A 63 -1.07 -0.78 -0.03
C GLN A 63 -0.25 0.15 0.86
N LYS A 64 -0.63 1.43 0.89
CA LYS A 64 -0.17 2.36 1.92
C LYS A 64 -0.88 2.04 3.22
N ILE A 65 -0.13 1.69 4.26
CA ILE A 65 -0.69 1.39 5.58
C ILE A 65 -0.74 2.65 6.43
N SER A 66 0.28 3.50 6.32
CA SER A 66 0.38 4.72 7.10
C SER A 66 1.29 5.75 6.44
N GLU A 67 1.04 7.00 6.80
CA GLU A 67 1.82 8.17 6.47
C GLU A 67 1.99 8.98 7.74
N SER A 68 3.23 9.25 8.11
CA SER A 68 3.61 9.98 9.31
C SER A 68 4.62 11.07 8.95
N GLY A 69 4.94 11.91 9.94
CA GLY A 69 6.02 12.89 9.82
C GLY A 69 7.40 12.21 9.84
N ILE A 70 8.14 12.43 10.93
CA ILE A 70 9.57 12.08 11.00
C ILE A 70 9.86 11.04 12.10
N THR A 71 9.03 10.97 13.14
CA THR A 71 9.46 10.39 14.42
C THR A 71 9.04 8.94 14.63
N SER A 72 7.88 8.53 14.08
CA SER A 72 7.44 7.13 14.08
C SER A 72 6.15 6.96 13.29
N SER A 73 5.92 5.74 12.81
CA SER A 73 4.66 5.30 12.24
C SER A 73 4.11 4.10 13.00
N LEU A 74 2.90 4.24 13.54
CA LEU A 74 2.19 3.13 14.19
C LEU A 74 1.56 2.26 13.11
N VAL A 75 1.98 1.00 13.05
CA VAL A 75 1.51 0.04 12.04
C VAL A 75 0.70 -1.05 12.74
N ASP A 76 -0.60 -1.14 12.42
CA ASP A 76 -1.45 -2.21 12.92
C ASP A 76 -1.37 -3.43 12.00
N ILE A 77 -0.88 -4.54 12.54
CA ILE A 77 -0.76 -5.81 11.83
C ILE A 77 -2.10 -6.32 11.31
N ARG A 78 -3.21 -6.00 11.98
CA ARG A 78 -4.56 -6.42 11.55
C ARG A 78 -4.94 -5.76 10.24
N ILE A 79 -4.51 -4.52 9.99
CA ILE A 79 -4.74 -3.81 8.73
C ILE A 79 -3.92 -4.45 7.62
N ILE A 80 -2.64 -4.77 7.88
CA ILE A 80 -1.79 -5.48 6.93
C ILE A 80 -2.40 -6.84 6.55
N MET A 81 -2.83 -7.61 7.55
CA MET A 81 -3.42 -8.94 7.34
C MET A 81 -4.78 -8.85 6.66
N GLN A 82 -5.60 -7.83 6.97
CA GLN A 82 -6.84 -7.57 6.25
C GLN A 82 -6.59 -7.31 4.76
N GLY A 83 -5.57 -6.52 4.43
CA GLY A 83 -5.16 -6.30 3.04
C GLY A 83 -4.72 -7.58 2.35
N ALA A 84 -3.93 -8.42 3.03
CA ALA A 84 -3.50 -9.73 2.52
C ALA A 84 -4.69 -10.66 2.26
N LEU A 85 -5.54 -10.87 3.26
CA LEU A 85 -6.69 -11.79 3.19
C LEU A 85 -7.72 -11.31 2.17
N CYS A 86 -8.08 -10.03 2.19
CA CYS A 86 -9.05 -9.47 1.25
C CYS A 86 -8.54 -9.57 -0.19
N ARG A 87 -7.22 -9.46 -0.44
CA ARG A 87 -6.63 -9.65 -1.78
C ARG A 87 -6.55 -11.12 -2.19
N ILE A 88 -6.23 -12.04 -1.26
CA ILE A 88 -6.11 -13.49 -1.52
C ILE A 88 -7.46 -14.09 -1.95
N ILE A 89 -8.58 -13.58 -1.42
CA ILE A 89 -9.91 -14.15 -1.70
C ILE A 89 -10.41 -13.85 -3.13
N TYR A 90 -10.00 -12.74 -3.76
CA TYR A 90 -10.48 -12.36 -5.12
C TYR A 90 -9.58 -12.83 -6.28
N TYR A 91 -8.48 -13.54 -6.00
CA TYR A 91 -7.54 -14.05 -7.02
C TYR A 91 -7.45 -15.59 -7.05
N SER A 92 -8.35 -16.28 -6.35
CA SER A 92 -8.57 -17.72 -6.59
C SER A 92 -9.58 -17.87 -7.73
N PRO A 93 -9.17 -18.29 -8.95
CA PRO A 93 -10.06 -19.06 -9.81
C PRO A 93 -10.43 -20.39 -9.15
#